data_AF-A0A1N6I188-F1
#
_entry.id   AF-A0A1N6I188-F1
#
_cell.length_a   1.000
_cell.length_b   1.000
_cell.length_c   1.000
_cell.angle_alpha   90.00
_cell.angle_beta   90.00
_cell.angle_gamma   90.00
#
_symmetry.space_group_name_H-M   'P 1'
#
loop_
_entity.id
_entity.type
_entity.pdbx_description
1 polymer ?
#
loop_
_entity_poly.entity_id
_entity_poly.type
_entity_poly.pdbx_seq_one_letter_code
_entity_poly.pdbx_strand_id
1 'polypeptide(L)'
;MKLLAPQTYKEASEELKGRVCNGCGPEGIIGKFVPDNLAGTDISEACNIHDWMYQEGEEKQKADVFFLANMALLCSRESKWLLPFRAWLAVKYFLAVFYAGDEYFNHSQAPTT
;
A
#
# COMPACT_ATOMS: atom_id res chain seq x y z
N MET A 1 14.97 -9.80 -1.27
CA MET A 1 13.54 -10.17 -1.30
C MET A 1 12.79 -9.22 -2.22
N LYS A 2 11.80 -9.71 -2.97
CA LYS A 2 10.89 -8.88 -3.79
C LYS A 2 9.71 -8.38 -2.93
N LEU A 3 8.97 -7.37 -3.41
CA LEU A 3 7.75 -6.93 -2.73
C LEU A 3 6.68 -8.03 -2.79
N LEU A 4 5.85 -8.09 -1.76
CA LEU A 4 4.68 -8.95 -1.67
C LEU A 4 3.58 -8.31 -2.51
N ALA A 5 3.17 -8.97 -3.59
CA ALA A 5 2.13 -8.48 -4.48
C ALA A 5 1.39 -9.67 -5.12
N PRO A 6 0.09 -9.53 -5.42
CA PRO A 6 -0.66 -10.54 -6.15
C PRO A 6 -0.08 -10.73 -7.56
N GLN A 7 -0.35 -11.89 -8.15
CA GLN A 7 0.20 -12.22 -9.47
C GLN A 7 -0.41 -11.33 -10.56
N THR A 8 -1.69 -11.01 -10.43
CA THR A 8 -2.44 -10.08 -11.29
C THR A 8 -1.78 -8.71 -11.35
N TYR A 9 -1.36 -8.14 -10.22
CA TYR A 9 -0.60 -6.88 -10.19
C TYR A 9 0.74 -6.99 -10.93
N LYS A 10 1.47 -8.11 -10.75
CA LYS A 10 2.78 -8.30 -11.40
C LYS A 10 2.67 -8.45 -12.92
N GLU A 11 1.57 -9.01 -13.40
CA GLU A 11 1.29 -9.25 -14.82
C GLU A 11 0.56 -8.07 -15.48
N ALA A 12 -0.03 -7.17 -14.69
CA ALA A 12 -0.70 -5.97 -15.18
C ALA A 12 0.28 -5.04 -15.92
N SER A 13 -0.20 -4.45 -17.01
CA SER A 13 0.54 -3.41 -17.73
C SER A 13 0.64 -2.14 -16.88
N GLU A 14 1.66 -1.33 -17.13
CA GLU A 14 1.82 -0.03 -16.45
C GLU A 14 0.63 0.91 -16.73
N GLU A 15 0.02 0.81 -17.91
CA GLU A 15 -1.20 1.55 -18.25
C GLU A 15 -2.38 1.13 -17.36
N LEU A 16 -2.54 -0.17 -17.10
CA LEU A 16 -3.62 -0.66 -16.25
C LEU A 16 -3.37 -0.29 -14.79
N LYS A 17 -2.14 -0.43 -14.30
CA LYS A 17 -1.76 0.04 -12.96
C LYS A 17 -2.03 1.52 -12.79
N GLY A 18 -1.68 2.36 -13.77
CA GLY A 18 -1.95 3.81 -13.73
C GLY A 18 -3.43 4.20 -13.77
N ARG A 19 -4.33 3.27 -14.14
CA ARG A 19 -5.79 3.48 -14.06
C ARG A 19 -6.40 3.01 -12.74
N VAL A 20 -5.79 2.01 -12.12
CA VAL A 20 -6.32 1.35 -10.91
C VAL A 20 -5.73 1.95 -9.63
N CYS A 21 -4.44 2.25 -9.64
CA CYS A 21 -3.70 2.77 -8.50
C CYS A 21 -3.72 4.30 -8.50
N ASN A 22 -3.89 4.90 -7.33
CA ASN A 22 -3.98 6.34 -7.12
C ASN A 22 -2.75 6.92 -6.39
N GLY A 23 -1.73 6.09 -6.16
CA GLY A 23 -0.56 6.45 -5.38
C GLY A 23 -0.82 6.32 -3.88
N CYS A 24 -0.14 7.11 -3.04
CA CYS A 24 -0.31 7.01 -1.61
C CYS A 24 -1.48 7.89 -1.13
N GLY A 25 -2.56 7.26 -0.65
CA GLY A 25 -3.72 7.94 -0.06
C GLY A 25 -4.99 7.83 -0.91
N PRO A 26 -6.15 8.23 -0.35
CA PRO A 26 -7.42 8.14 -1.05
C PRO A 26 -7.52 9.20 -2.15
N GLU A 27 -8.38 8.97 -3.15
CA GLU A 27 -8.67 10.00 -4.15
C GLU A 27 -9.16 11.31 -3.50
N GLY A 28 -8.78 12.43 -4.11
CA GLY A 28 -9.18 13.76 -3.67
C GLY A 28 -8.10 14.55 -2.93
N ILE A 29 -8.51 15.64 -2.28
CA ILE A 29 -7.59 16.63 -1.71
C ILE A 29 -6.78 16.04 -0.55
N ILE A 30 -7.38 15.14 0.24
CA ILE A 30 -6.71 14.53 1.40
C ILE A 30 -5.55 13.64 0.94
N GLY A 31 -5.74 12.81 -0.10
CA GLY A 31 -4.66 11.98 -0.65
C GLY A 31 -3.48 12.77 -1.19
N LYS A 32 -3.71 13.98 -1.75
CA LYS A 32 -2.62 14.85 -2.23
C LYS A 32 -1.66 15.31 -1.13
N PHE A 33 -2.07 15.24 0.14
CA PHE A 33 -1.22 15.58 1.28
C PHE A 33 -0.57 14.37 1.91
N VAL A 34 -0.91 13.15 1.50
CA VAL A 34 -0.27 11.92 1.99
C VAL A 34 1.05 11.76 1.25
N PRO A 35 2.20 11.77 1.97
CA PRO A 35 3.49 11.58 1.31
C PRO A 35 3.62 10.21 0.63
N ASP A 36 4.28 10.22 -0.52
CA ASP A 36 4.73 9.03 -1.24
C ASP A 36 6.10 8.53 -0.77
N ASN A 37 6.64 9.13 0.29
CA ASN A 37 7.96 8.80 0.80
C ASN A 37 8.00 8.79 2.34
N LEU A 38 8.83 7.89 2.87
CA LEU A 38 9.14 7.79 4.30
C LEU A 38 10.57 8.24 4.54
N ALA A 39 10.73 9.52 4.90
CA ALA A 39 12.03 10.14 5.16
C ALA A 39 13.02 9.88 4.01
N GLY A 40 12.60 10.17 2.78
CA GLY A 40 13.40 10.01 1.56
C GLY A 40 13.42 8.61 0.94
N THR A 41 12.69 7.63 1.50
CA THR A 41 12.44 6.35 0.81
C THR A 41 11.11 6.43 0.07
N ASP A 42 11.13 6.28 -1.25
CA ASP A 42 9.92 6.15 -2.07
C ASP A 42 9.15 4.87 -1.70
N ILE A 43 7.87 5.02 -1.40
CA ILE A 43 6.92 3.95 -1.04
C ILE A 43 5.75 3.82 -2.03
N SER A 44 5.79 4.55 -3.15
CA SER A 44 4.72 4.57 -4.16
C SER A 44 4.33 3.16 -4.62
N GLU A 45 5.32 2.29 -4.85
CA GLU A 45 5.08 0.91 -5.27
C GLU A 45 4.33 0.11 -4.19
N ALA A 46 4.57 0.36 -2.90
CA ALA A 46 3.83 -0.29 -1.83
C ALA A 46 2.37 0.18 -1.79
N CYS A 47 2.12 1.47 -2.04
CA CYS A 47 0.79 2.05 -2.14
C CYS A 47 0.02 1.49 -3.35
N ASN A 48 0.67 1.40 -4.53
CA ASN A 48 0.06 0.85 -5.73
C ASN A 48 -0.39 -0.61 -5.54
N ILE A 49 0.45 -1.44 -4.90
CA ILE A 49 0.08 -2.82 -4.57
C ILE A 49 -1.13 -2.87 -3.62
N HIS A 50 -1.18 -1.98 -2.63
CA HIS A 50 -2.28 -1.89 -1.68
C HIS A 50 -3.60 -1.49 -2.36
N ASP A 51 -3.59 -0.44 -3.17
CA ASP A 51 -4.73 0.00 -3.98
C ASP A 51 -5.25 -1.13 -4.88
N TRP A 52 -4.34 -1.83 -5.55
CA TRP A 52 -4.69 -2.94 -6.42
C TRP A 52 -5.40 -4.06 -5.66
N MET A 53 -4.87 -4.45 -4.50
CA MET A 53 -5.48 -5.48 -3.66
C MET A 53 -6.86 -5.04 -3.13
N TYR A 54 -7.01 -3.76 -2.78
CA TYR A 54 -8.30 -3.19 -2.39
C TYR A 54 -9.31 -3.23 -3.54
N GLN A 55 -8.88 -2.93 -4.76
CA GLN A 55 -9.75 -2.95 -5.95
C GLN A 55 -10.16 -4.36 -6.35
N GLU A 56 -9.26 -5.34 -6.24
CA GLU A 56 -9.58 -6.75 -6.51
C GLU A 56 -10.51 -7.38 -5.44
N GLY A 57 -10.63 -6.75 -4.27
CA GLY A 57 -11.38 -7.30 -3.14
C GLY A 57 -10.63 -8.43 -2.43
N GLU A 58 -9.29 -8.44 -2.50
CA GLU A 58 -8.45 -9.32 -1.67
C GLU A 58 -8.70 -9.06 -0.18
N GLU A 59 -8.52 -10.05 0.68
CA GLU A 59 -8.78 -9.88 2.12
C GLU A 59 -8.07 -8.62 2.69
N LYS A 60 -8.85 -7.69 3.25
CA LYS A 60 -8.37 -6.34 3.61
C LYS A 60 -7.17 -6.39 4.56
N GLN A 61 -7.20 -7.25 5.57
CA GLN A 61 -6.13 -7.34 6.56
C GLN A 61 -4.84 -7.85 5.90
N LYS A 62 -4.93 -8.82 4.99
CA LYS A 62 -3.81 -9.27 4.15
C LYS A 62 -3.26 -8.12 3.30
N ALA A 63 -4.10 -7.30 2.67
CA ALA A 63 -3.66 -6.12 1.92
C ALA A 63 -2.92 -5.11 2.82
N ASP A 64 -3.48 -4.79 3.99
CA ASP A 64 -2.88 -3.86 4.95
C ASP A 64 -1.53 -4.39 5.50
N VAL A 65 -1.43 -5.70 5.77
CA VAL A 65 -0.18 -6.35 6.22
C VAL A 65 0.87 -6.37 5.10
N PHE A 66 0.46 -6.63 3.85
CA PHE A 66 1.37 -6.56 2.70
C PHE A 66 1.92 -5.15 2.53
N PHE A 67 1.07 -4.14 2.72
CA PHE A 67 1.48 -2.74 2.66
C PHE A 67 2.55 -2.42 3.70
N LEU A 68 2.33 -2.79 4.97
CA LEU A 68 3.33 -2.61 6.03
C LEU A 68 4.65 -3.31 5.72
N ALA A 69 4.58 -4.59 5.31
CA ALA A 69 5.76 -5.40 4.99
C ALA A 69 6.56 -4.82 3.80
N ASN A 70 5.86 -4.34 2.77
CA ASN A 70 6.46 -3.72 1.59
C ASN A 70 7.16 -2.41 1.93
N MET A 71 6.52 -1.52 2.69
CA MET A 71 7.15 -0.28 3.16
C MET A 71 8.41 -0.59 3.99
N ALA A 72 8.34 -1.52 4.93
CA ALA A 72 9.49 -1.93 5.73
C ALA A 72 10.63 -2.51 4.86
N LEU A 73 10.29 -3.30 3.84
CA LEU A 73 11.26 -3.86 2.91
C LEU A 73 11.93 -2.76 2.06
N LEU A 74 11.18 -1.80 1.54
CA LEU A 74 11.73 -0.65 0.80
C LEU A 74 12.66 0.18 1.69
N CYS A 75 12.22 0.51 2.90
CA CYS A 75 13.03 1.27 3.86
C CYS A 75 14.33 0.56 4.24
N SER A 76 14.29 -0.77 4.35
CA SER A 76 15.46 -1.58 4.70
C SER A 76 16.52 -1.65 3.59
N ARG A 77 16.11 -1.46 2.33
CA ARG A 77 17.02 -1.41 1.17
C ARG A 77 17.78 -0.08 1.12
N GLU A 78 17.13 1.02 1.52
CA GLU A 78 17.74 2.35 1.44
C GLU A 78 18.73 2.64 2.56
N SER A 79 18.35 2.39 3.82
CA SER A 79 19.26 2.63 4.94
C SER A 79 18.85 1.86 6.16
N LYS A 80 19.79 1.10 6.72
CA LYS A 80 19.61 0.41 8.00
C LYS A 80 19.60 1.36 9.20
N TRP A 81 20.25 2.53 9.07
CA TRP A 81 20.33 3.50 10.17
C TRP A 81 19.01 4.27 10.35
N LEU A 82 18.36 4.65 9.25
CA LEU A 82 17.04 5.30 9.27
C LEU A 82 15.89 4.29 9.39
N LEU A 83 16.16 2.99 9.26
CA LEU A 83 15.14 1.94 9.28
C LEU A 83 14.20 2.00 10.49
N PRO A 84 14.66 2.18 11.75
CA PRO A 84 13.74 2.22 12.89
C PRO A 84 12.73 3.39 12.79
N PHE A 85 13.20 4.56 12.36
CA PHE A 85 12.35 5.73 12.18
C PHE A 85 11.35 5.54 11.04
N ARG A 86 11.83 5.03 9.90
CA ARG A 86 10.97 4.76 8.74
C ARG A 86 9.96 3.64 9.01
N ALA A 87 10.34 2.61 9.75
CA ALA A 87 9.43 1.55 10.19
C ALA A 87 8.32 2.10 11.10
N TRP A 88 8.64 3.02 12.01
CA TRP A 88 7.63 3.70 12.81
C TRP A 88 6.67 4.53 11.95
N LEU A 89 7.16 5.23 10.92
CA LEU A 89 6.27 5.91 9.96
C LEU A 89 5.40 4.92 9.18
N ALA A 90 5.97 3.81 8.71
CA ALA A 90 5.23 2.76 8.00
C ALA A 90 4.09 2.17 8.86
N VAL A 91 4.32 1.99 10.17
CA VAL A 91 3.26 1.57 11.10
C VAL A 91 2.13 2.60 11.16
N LYS A 92 2.40 3.91 11.10
CA LYS A 92 1.34 4.92 11.06
C LYS A 92 0.47 4.82 9.80
N TYR A 93 1.10 4.58 8.65
CA TYR A 93 0.38 4.37 7.39
C TYR A 93 -0.49 3.11 7.46
N PHE A 94 0.06 2.02 7.99
CA PHE A 94 -0.69 0.80 8.27
C PHE A 94 -1.90 1.07 9.18
N LEU A 95 -1.70 1.77 10.31
CA LEU A 95 -2.81 2.07 11.22
C LEU A 95 -3.88 2.94 10.57
N ALA A 96 -3.50 3.87 9.67
CA ALA A 96 -4.45 4.70 8.94
C ALA A 96 -5.36 3.83 8.05
N VAL A 97 -4.80 2.93 7.23
CA VAL A 97 -5.62 2.04 6.38
C VAL A 97 -6.34 0.96 7.18
N PHE A 98 -5.75 0.50 8.29
CA PHE A 98 -6.39 -0.49 9.15
C PHE A 98 -7.68 0.06 9.78
N TYR A 99 -7.67 1.30 10.28
CA TYR A 99 -8.83 1.92 10.94
C TYR A 99 -9.78 2.67 10.00
N ALA A 100 -9.30 3.23 8.88
CA ALA A 100 -10.10 4.08 7.99
C ALA A 100 -10.22 3.53 6.56
N GLY A 101 -9.55 2.43 6.24
CA GLY A 101 -9.52 1.88 4.87
C GLY A 101 -10.80 1.17 4.43
N ASP A 102 -11.72 0.84 5.35
CA ASP A 102 -12.97 0.12 5.03
C ASP A 102 -13.83 0.86 4.00
N GLU A 103 -13.79 2.20 4.01
CA GLU A 103 -14.54 3.06 3.07
C GLU A 103 -14.04 2.95 1.63
N TYR A 104 -12.78 2.56 1.44
CA TYR A 104 -12.10 2.49 0.14
C TYR A 104 -11.92 1.04 -0.36
N PHE A 105 -12.24 0.06 0.47
CA PHE A 105 -12.09 -1.35 0.16
C PHE A 105 -13.25 -1.85 -0.71
N ASN A 106 -12.94 -2.64 -1.76
CA ASN A 106 -13.98 -3.24 -2.60
C ASN A 106 -14.61 -4.46 -1.91
N HIS A 107 -15.81 -4.28 -1.35
CA HIS A 107 -16.56 -5.33 -0.66
C HIS A 107 -17.22 -6.36 -1.58
N SER A 108 -17.05 -6.26 -2.90
CA SER A 108 -17.67 -7.16 -3.88
C SER A 108 -17.26 -8.63 -3.74
N GLN A 109 -16.25 -8.95 -2.92
CA GLN A 109 -15.81 -10.30 -2.58
C GLN A 109 -15.85 -10.61 -1.07
N ALA A 110 -16.66 -9.90 -0.27
CA ALA A 110 -16.87 -10.27 1.13
C ALA A 110 -17.32 -11.75 1.22
N PRO A 111 -16.74 -12.56 2.12
CA PRO A 111 -16.97 -13.99 2.15
C PRO A 111 -18.46 -14.28 2.31
N THR A 112 -19.02 -15.04 1.37
CA THR A 112 -20.28 -15.75 1.59
C THR A 112 -20.11 -16.58 2.86
N THR A 113 -20.90 -16.22 3.87
CA THR A 113 -21.10 -16.88 5.17
C THR A 113 -21.15 -18.40 5.09
#